data_AF-W6QPI3-F1
#
_entry.id   AF-W6QPI3-F1
#
_cell.length_a   1.000
_cell.length_b   1.000
_cell.length_c   1.000
_cell.angle_alpha   90.00
_cell.angle_beta   90.00
_cell.angle_gamma   90.00
#
_symmetry.space_group_name_H-M   'P 1'
#
loop_
_entity.id
_entity.type
_entity.pdbx_description
1 polymer ?
#
loop_
_entity_poly.entity_id
_entity_poly.type
_entity_poly.pdbx_seq_one_letter_code
_entity_poly.pdbx_strand_id
1 'polypeptide(L)'
;MPSEAVNREDNIMMMVEPFHGEFGRFHFVLEATSTPHQYHIRTFPRFSSVCEFSLPKDRLVSLTNQYPRVDLPRAVHLELHAAIGNILHASRRAETIEKLIRDLGETGGSLSQDGSTNISNLLS
;
A
#
# COMPACT_ATOMS: atom_id res chain seq x y z
N MET A 1 -6.14 14.31 13.36
CA MET A 1 -4.87 13.59 13.63
C MET A 1 -3.74 14.54 13.29
N PRO A 2 -2.74 14.77 14.16
CA PRO A 2 -1.65 15.68 13.84
C PRO A 2 -0.78 15.06 12.74
N SER A 3 -0.44 15.85 11.72
CA SER A 3 0.25 15.45 10.49
C SER A 3 1.68 14.93 10.70
N GLU A 4 2.26 15.15 11.88
CA GLU A 4 3.66 14.78 12.20
C GLU A 4 3.88 13.27 12.35
N ALA A 5 2.84 12.47 12.61
CA ALA A 5 3.00 11.02 12.80
C ALA A 5 3.19 10.22 11.50
N VAL A 6 2.89 10.80 10.35
CA VAL A 6 2.90 10.08 9.05
C VAL A 6 4.33 9.83 8.57
N ASN A 7 5.26 10.74 8.86
CA ASN A 7 6.65 10.69 8.37
C ASN A 7 7.63 10.09 9.40
N ARG A 8 7.13 9.29 10.35
CA ARG A 8 8.00 8.57 11.28
C ARG A 8 8.71 7.43 10.54
N GLU A 9 9.96 7.16 10.90
CA GLU A 9 10.77 6.10 10.29
C GLU A 9 10.09 4.72 10.41
N ASP A 10 9.39 4.49 11.52
CA ASP A 10 8.61 3.27 11.80
C ASP A 10 7.32 3.14 10.96
N ASN A 11 7.09 4.05 10.02
CA ASN A 11 6.04 4.05 8.99
C ASN A 11 6.61 4.08 7.55
N ILE A 12 7.92 3.88 7.39
CA ILE A 12 8.58 3.93 6.07
C ILE A 12 9.19 2.56 5.76
N MET A 13 8.98 2.08 4.55
CA MET A 13 9.66 0.89 4.03
C MET A 13 10.28 1.15 2.66
N MET A 14 11.44 0.56 2.41
CA MET A 14 12.03 0.54 1.09
C MET A 14 11.50 -0.64 0.29
N MET A 15 11.22 -0.40 -0.99
CA MET A 15 10.73 -1.39 -1.92
C MET A 15 11.28 -1.09 -3.30
N VAL A 16 11.58 -2.14 -4.08
CA VAL A 16 11.98 -1.93 -5.48
C VAL A 16 10.81 -1.34 -6.27
N GLU A 17 11.12 -0.48 -7.24
CA GLU A 17 10.14 0.37 -7.93
C GLU A 17 8.90 -0.37 -8.45
N PRO A 18 8.99 -1.55 -9.11
CA PRO A 18 7.81 -2.24 -9.62
C PRO A 18 6.83 -2.64 -8.52
N PHE A 19 7.34 -3.11 -7.38
CA PHE A 19 6.51 -3.50 -6.26
C PHE A 19 5.96 -2.28 -5.51
N HIS A 20 6.70 -1.16 -5.47
CA HIS A 20 6.23 0.06 -4.82
C HIS A 20 4.91 0.56 -5.41
N GLY A 21 4.80 0.58 -6.74
CA GLY A 21 3.55 0.94 -7.43
C GLY A 21 2.40 -0.03 -7.15
N GLU A 22 2.66 -1.33 -7.18
CA GLU A 22 1.67 -2.37 -6.90
C GLU A 22 1.18 -2.33 -5.44
N PHE A 23 2.08 -2.01 -4.50
CA PHE A 23 1.75 -1.89 -3.07
C PHE A 23 0.89 -0.67 -2.80
N GLY A 24 1.26 0.49 -3.37
CA GLY A 24 0.50 1.73 -3.21
C GLY A 24 -0.91 1.67 -3.80
N ARG A 25 -1.12 0.85 -4.84
CA ARG A 25 -2.44 0.64 -5.47
C ARG A 25 -3.25 -0.50 -4.85
N PHE A 26 -2.78 -1.12 -3.75
CA PHE A 26 -3.41 -2.28 -3.13
C PHE A 26 -3.60 -3.46 -4.10
N HIS A 27 -2.70 -3.63 -5.07
CA HIS A 27 -2.70 -4.84 -5.91
C HIS A 27 -2.15 -6.06 -5.17
N PHE A 28 -1.42 -5.83 -4.08
CA PHE A 28 -1.10 -6.82 -3.07
C PHE A 28 -1.01 -6.17 -1.69
N VAL A 29 -1.06 -7.00 -0.65
CA VAL A 29 -0.90 -6.59 0.75
C VAL A 29 0.04 -7.55 1.49
N LEU A 30 0.53 -7.10 2.66
CA LEU A 30 1.35 -7.88 3.58
C LEU A 30 0.53 -8.24 4.82
N GLU A 31 0.06 -9.48 4.91
CA GLU A 31 -0.70 -9.97 6.06
C GLU A 31 0.26 -10.48 7.15
N ALA A 32 0.10 -9.98 8.38
CA ALA A 32 0.97 -10.36 9.50
C ALA A 32 0.90 -11.87 9.79
N THR A 33 2.05 -12.46 10.13
CA THR A 33 2.11 -13.83 10.65
C THR A 33 2.34 -13.83 12.16
N SER A 34 2.42 -15.02 12.76
CA SER A 34 2.84 -15.18 14.16
C SER A 34 4.31 -14.82 14.39
N THR A 35 5.12 -14.72 13.33
CA THR A 35 6.55 -14.41 13.40
C THR A 35 6.76 -12.91 13.19
N PRO A 36 7.41 -12.19 14.13
CA PRO A 36 7.66 -10.76 13.99
C PRO A 36 8.40 -10.42 12.69
N HIS A 37 7.95 -9.34 12.03
CA HIS A 37 8.49 -8.83 10.76
C HIS A 37 8.40 -9.81 9.58
N GLN A 38 7.65 -10.89 9.71
CA GLN A 38 7.33 -11.80 8.62
C GLN A 38 5.87 -11.61 8.20
N TYR A 39 5.64 -11.66 6.90
CA TYR A 39 4.34 -11.40 6.31
C TYR A 39 4.04 -12.38 5.19
N HIS A 40 2.77 -12.72 5.05
CA HIS A 40 2.25 -13.44 3.90
C HIS A 40 1.83 -12.44 2.81
N ILE A 41 2.30 -12.66 1.59
CA ILE A 41 1.97 -11.85 0.44
C ILE A 41 0.64 -12.34 -0.12
N ARG A 42 -0.37 -11.47 -0.06
CA ARG A 42 -1.66 -11.70 -0.70
C ARG A 42 -1.82 -10.78 -1.90
N THR A 43 -2.01 -11.36 -3.08
CA THR A 43 -2.20 -10.64 -4.35
C THR A 43 -3.69 -10.58 -4.72
N PHE A 44 -4.04 -9.63 -5.59
CA PHE A 44 -5.40 -9.39 -6.06
C PHE A 44 -5.48 -9.39 -7.62
N PRO A 45 -6.69 -9.39 -8.23
CA PRO A 45 -6.88 -9.59 -9.68
C PRO A 45 -6.22 -8.59 -10.67
N ARG A 46 -5.49 -7.58 -10.17
CA ARG A 46 -4.71 -6.62 -10.98
C ARG A 46 -3.20 -6.66 -10.73
N PHE A 47 -2.75 -7.60 -9.91
CA PHE A 47 -1.34 -7.72 -9.61
C PHE A 47 -0.53 -8.07 -10.87
N SER A 48 0.55 -7.34 -11.10
CA SER A 48 1.39 -7.48 -12.28
C SER A 48 1.95 -8.90 -12.44
N SER A 49 1.70 -9.54 -13.58
CA SER A 49 2.26 -10.85 -13.90
C SER A 49 3.79 -10.87 -13.91
N VAL A 50 4.45 -9.75 -14.22
CA VAL A 50 5.91 -9.64 -14.17
C VAL A 50 6.41 -9.69 -12.72
N CYS A 51 5.72 -8.99 -11.82
CA CYS A 51 6.04 -9.02 -10.39
C CYS A 51 5.74 -10.39 -9.78
N GLU A 52 4.66 -11.04 -10.22
CA GLU A 52 4.26 -12.39 -9.80
C GLU A 52 5.38 -13.42 -9.99
N PHE A 53 6.12 -13.38 -11.09
CA PHE A 53 7.27 -14.26 -11.31
C PHE A 53 8.42 -14.06 -10.32
N SER A 54 8.50 -12.89 -9.69
CA SER A 54 9.54 -12.54 -8.73
C SER A 54 9.15 -12.84 -7.28
N LEU A 55 7.91 -13.29 -7.03
CA LEU A 55 7.44 -13.60 -5.69
C LEU A 55 7.96 -14.96 -5.21
N PRO A 56 8.25 -15.09 -3.91
CA PRO A 56 8.64 -16.37 -3.33
C PRO A 56 7.47 -17.36 -3.42
N LYS A 57 7.78 -18.63 -3.68
CA LYS A 57 6.77 -19.67 -3.94
C LYS A 57 5.84 -19.90 -2.74
N ASP A 58 6.37 -19.77 -1.53
CA ASP A 58 5.65 -19.89 -0.26
C ASP A 58 4.89 -18.61 0.13
N ARG A 59 5.05 -17.53 -0.66
CA ARG A 59 4.47 -16.20 -0.43
C ARG A 59 4.87 -15.59 0.91
N LEU A 60 5.98 -16.01 1.51
CA LEU A 60 6.48 -15.43 2.74
C LEU A 60 7.60 -14.44 2.46
N VAL A 61 7.53 -13.28 3.11
CA VAL A 61 8.60 -12.28 3.09
C VAL A 61 8.93 -11.86 4.50
N SER A 62 10.21 -11.65 4.78
CA SER A 62 10.69 -11.07 6.04
C SER A 62 11.26 -9.70 5.77
N LEU A 63 10.78 -8.69 6.50
CA LEU A 63 11.39 -7.38 6.48
C LEU A 63 12.68 -7.43 7.30
N THR A 64 13.75 -6.97 6.69
CA THR A 64 15.08 -6.95 7.31
C THR A 64 15.62 -5.54 7.23
N ASN A 65 16.47 -5.18 8.17
CA ASN A 65 17.16 -3.92 8.15
C ASN A 65 18.67 -4.12 8.27
N GLN A 66 19.41 -3.58 7.31
CA GLN A 66 20.87 -3.60 7.28
C GLN A 66 21.50 -2.51 8.17
N TYR A 67 20.70 -1.53 8.60
CA TYR A 67 21.14 -0.37 9.41
C TYR A 67 20.38 -0.33 10.75
N PRO A 68 20.93 -0.89 11.85
CA PRO A 68 20.23 -1.07 13.13
C PRO A 68 19.66 0.19 13.80
N ARG A 69 19.98 1.39 13.29
CA ARG A 69 19.51 2.67 13.81
C ARG A 69 18.16 3.10 13.24
N VAL A 70 17.69 2.45 12.18
CA VAL A 70 16.39 2.73 11.55
C VAL A 70 15.42 1.66 12.05
N ASP A 71 14.25 2.05 12.53
CA ASP A 71 13.26 1.06 12.93
C ASP A 71 12.61 0.43 11.69
N LEU A 72 12.30 -0.87 11.78
CA LEU A 72 11.44 -1.51 10.79
C LEU A 72 10.00 -0.96 10.91
N PRO A 73 9.22 -0.99 9.83
CA PRO A 73 7.81 -0.62 9.89
C PRO A 73 7.09 -1.40 11.00
N ARG A 74 6.31 -0.69 11.82
CA ARG A 74 5.47 -1.37 12.81
C ARG A 74 4.40 -2.19 12.09
N ALA A 75 4.16 -3.40 12.59
CA ALA A 75 3.17 -4.32 12.03
C ALA A 75 1.79 -3.67 11.87
N VAL A 76 1.38 -2.82 12.84
CA VAL A 76 0.09 -2.11 12.81
C VAL A 76 -0.13 -1.27 11.55
N HIS A 77 0.92 -0.70 10.95
CA HIS A 77 0.79 0.08 9.71
C HIS A 77 0.52 -0.82 8.51
N LEU A 78 1.18 -1.98 8.47
CA LEU A 78 0.98 -2.98 7.41
C LEU A 78 -0.35 -3.72 7.57
N GLU A 79 -0.77 -3.99 8.80
CA GLU A 79 -2.09 -4.56 9.11
C GLU A 79 -3.21 -3.62 8.67
N LEU A 80 -3.07 -2.31 8.89
CA LEU A 80 -4.02 -1.31 8.40
C LEU A 80 -4.07 -1.31 6.87
N HIS A 81 -2.91 -1.33 6.19
CA HIS A 81 -2.85 -1.42 4.73
C HIS A 81 -3.52 -2.71 4.21
N ALA A 82 -3.25 -3.85 4.85
CA ALA A 82 -3.86 -5.13 4.52
C ALA A 82 -5.37 -5.14 4.72
N ALA A 83 -5.86 -4.58 5.82
CA ALA A 83 -7.29 -4.45 6.09
C ALA A 83 -7.98 -3.61 5.00
N ILE A 84 -7.39 -2.48 4.62
CA ILE A 84 -7.91 -1.64 3.54
C ILE A 84 -7.94 -2.43 2.23
N GLY A 85 -6.83 -3.01 1.79
CA GLY A 85 -6.78 -3.79 0.54
C GLY A 85 -7.80 -4.92 0.51
N ASN A 86 -7.93 -5.66 1.62
CA ASN A 86 -8.92 -6.73 1.75
C ASN A 86 -10.37 -6.22 1.61
N ILE A 87 -10.72 -5.09 2.24
CA ILE A 87 -12.05 -4.48 2.14
C ILE A 87 -12.32 -4.00 0.71
N LEU A 88 -11.33 -3.36 0.06
CA LEU A 88 -11.46 -2.85 -1.31
C LEU A 88 -11.82 -3.95 -2.30
N HIS A 89 -11.08 -5.07 -2.23
CA HIS A 89 -11.28 -6.19 -3.14
C HIS A 89 -12.49 -7.05 -2.79
N ALA A 90 -12.81 -7.21 -1.50
CA ALA A 90 -14.04 -7.92 -1.09
C ALA A 90 -15.32 -7.17 -1.54
N SER A 91 -15.30 -5.84 -1.53
CA SER A 91 -16.43 -5.00 -1.91
C SER A 91 -16.55 -4.72 -3.42
N ARG A 92 -15.61 -5.21 -4.24
CA ARG A 92 -15.47 -4.82 -5.68
C ARG A 92 -15.43 -3.30 -5.88
N ARG A 93 -14.89 -2.57 -4.90
CA ARG A 93 -14.67 -1.11 -4.97
C ARG A 93 -13.23 -0.75 -5.30
N ALA A 94 -12.36 -1.75 -5.49
CA ALA A 94 -10.99 -1.56 -5.88
C ALA A 94 -10.87 -0.66 -7.13
N GLU A 95 -11.72 -0.87 -8.15
CA GLU A 95 -11.77 -0.05 -9.37
C GLU A 95 -12.06 1.43 -9.09
N THR A 96 -13.01 1.70 -8.20
CA THR A 96 -13.43 3.07 -7.87
C THR A 96 -12.35 3.80 -7.10
N ILE A 97 -11.67 3.11 -6.18
CA ILE A 97 -10.62 3.71 -5.36
C ILE A 97 -9.29 3.80 -6.12
N GLU A 98 -8.97 2.86 -7.02
CA GLU A 98 -7.85 3.02 -7.97
C GLU A 98 -8.04 4.26 -8.85
N LYS A 99 -9.27 4.52 -9.33
CA LYS A 99 -9.59 5.77 -10.02
C LYS A 99 -9.34 6.97 -9.12
N LEU A 100 -9.87 6.98 -7.89
CA LEU A 100 -9.64 8.08 -6.95
C LEU A 100 -8.15 8.30 -6.62
N ILE A 101 -7.37 7.24 -6.41
CA ILE A 101 -5.93 7.32 -6.12
C ILE A 101 -5.18 7.84 -7.34
N ARG A 102 -5.53 7.38 -8.55
CA ARG A 102 -4.95 7.90 -9.79
C ARG A 102 -5.31 9.37 -9.98
N ASP A 103 -6.58 9.72 -9.83
CA ASP A 103 -7.06 11.09 -9.98
C ASP A 103 -6.38 12.01 -8.95
N LEU A 104 -6.15 11.53 -7.72
CA LEU A 104 -5.42 12.24 -6.66
C LEU A 104 -3.90 12.31 -6.91
N GLY A 105 -3.31 11.27 -7.51
CA GLY A 105 -1.89 11.18 -7.85
C GLY A 105 -1.51 12.01 -9.08
N GLU A 106 -2.36 12.05 -10.11
CA GLU A 106 -2.20 12.89 -11.29
C GLU A 106 -2.37 14.38 -10.97
N THR A 107 -3.10 14.72 -9.91
CA THR A 107 -3.20 16.10 -9.40
C THR A 107 -1.94 16.62 -8.69
N GLY A 108 -0.87 15.83 -8.49
CA GLY A 108 0.36 16.34 -7.86
C GLY A 108 0.12 17.04 -6.52
N GLY A 109 -0.84 16.56 -5.72
CA GLY A 109 -1.24 17.19 -4.46
C GLY A 109 -1.99 18.52 -4.57
N SER A 110 -2.27 19.02 -5.77
CA SER A 110 -3.07 20.23 -5.99
C SER A 110 -4.41 19.88 -6.62
N LEU A 111 -5.51 20.29 -5.98
CA LEU A 111 -6.81 20.37 -6.66
C LEU A 111 -6.61 21.07 -8.01
N SER A 112 -7.29 20.57 -9.05
CA SER A 112 -7.22 21.18 -10.37
C SER A 112 -7.51 22.67 -10.23
N GLN A 113 -6.66 23.52 -10.83
CA GLN A 113 -6.74 24.97 -10.69
C GLN A 113 -8.10 25.52 -11.19
N ASP A 114 -8.78 24.76 -12.06
CA ASP A 114 -10.10 25.07 -12.61
C ASP A 114 -11.28 24.55 -11.75
N GLY A 115 -11.02 23.91 -10.60
CA GLY A 115 -12.04 23.40 -9.71
C GLY A 115 -12.77 22.15 -10.21
N SER A 116 -12.28 21.49 -11.27
CA SER A 116 -12.90 20.27 -11.82
C SER A 116 -12.63 19.01 -10.99
N THR A 117 -11.78 19.08 -9.95
CA THR A 117 -11.55 17.94 -9.06
C THR A 117 -12.87 17.55 -8.39
N ASN A 118 -13.34 16.34 -8.67
CA ASN A 118 -14.60 15.83 -8.14
C ASN A 118 -14.44 15.38 -6.69
N ILE A 119 -14.49 16.35 -5.77
CA ILE A 119 -14.35 16.15 -4.32
C ILE A 119 -15.52 15.33 -3.76
N SER A 120 -16.70 15.35 -4.39
CA SER A 120 -17.89 14.61 -3.94
C SER A 120 -17.67 13.09 -3.92
N ASN A 121 -16.86 12.56 -4.83
CA ASN A 121 -16.48 11.15 -4.85
C ASN A 121 -15.43 10.78 -3.77
N LEU A 122 -14.76 11.77 -3.18
CA LEU A 122 -13.76 11.58 -2.11
C LEU A 122 -14.41 11.48 -0.72
N LEU A 123 -15.59 12.07 -0.54
CA LEU A 123 -16.27 12.24 0.75
C LEU A 123 -17.47 11.29 0.95
N SER A 124 -17.68 10.33 0.05
CA SER A 124 -18.80 9.38 0.07
C SER A 124 -18.34 7.94 0.28
#